data_AF-A0A9W4TNN4-F1
#
_entry.id   AF-A0A9W4TNN4-F1
#
_cell.length_a   1.000
_cell.length_b   1.000
_cell.length_c   1.000
_cell.angle_alpha   90.00
_cell.angle_beta   90.00
_cell.angle_gamma   90.00
#
_symmetry.space_group_name_H-M   'P 1'
#
loop_
_entity.id
_entity.type
_entity.pdbx_description
1 polymer ?
#
loop_
_entity_poly.entity_id
_entity_poly.type
_entity_poly.pdbx_seq_one_letter_code
_entity_poly.pdbx_strand_id
1 'polypeptide(L)'
;MKLIIYGLAIIGGLTSLPAFAADPSWTKNLIDPHPLPDDFTLPMPCGGAMVFRAIEVPSEGGVLDDIPVQMGQTSADQGYSNYIHQSPLSAPFSSSKTGVKVYYIGKYDVTRNQYDAIMNNGTCPKADQAGQKAMNNVSWFDAQDFSKKWSIWLLQNAKKDLPKRDTSYGFIRLPTESEWYYAAQGGNKVSNTEFLEPTWPMPEGIEQYVMAGSELANGQVQAVGAMKPNPLGLYDMLGEVGQMMQDYYHLNRVGRLHGQTGGIVVKGGNYNFNPSDLNTALREEIPLYDANSNEPTKLATMGFRVVIAAPSLGSLQETNQAQSQFAELLQKSENISSDTHQLINNLKNQTTDATTKAGLDRIGAQLDSDARARNDAQTATMRAQIEASAALAMNIWEHQHTIHMLEESLSTLKMLNEKQKAGITANINNHKKIMKNSVEGYLDLIRQIADASSAIDKTKQFSMVITAFKTRQLDNLAFFADQTQNLLSTPKKQWTVDYVTKQISAIPATQARDKE
;
A
#
# COMPACT_ATOMS: atom_id res chain seq x y z
N MET A 1 -81.70 -8.58 -34.07
CA MET A 1 -81.26 -7.71 -32.96
C MET A 1 -80.81 -8.58 -31.80
N LYS A 2 -79.50 -8.75 -31.63
CA LYS A 2 -78.73 -9.05 -30.39
C LYS A 2 -77.34 -9.57 -30.80
N LEU A 3 -76.36 -8.66 -30.72
CA LEU A 3 -74.93 -8.98 -30.70
C LEU A 3 -74.60 -9.67 -29.37
N ILE A 4 -73.79 -10.74 -29.41
CA ILE A 4 -73.10 -11.30 -28.26
C ILE A 4 -71.62 -11.02 -28.46
N ILE A 5 -71.04 -10.20 -27.58
CA ILE A 5 -69.61 -9.89 -27.50
C ILE A 5 -69.03 -10.82 -26.44
N TYR A 6 -68.03 -11.63 -26.81
CA TYR A 6 -67.18 -12.35 -25.87
C TYR A 6 -66.05 -11.42 -25.40
N GLY A 7 -65.95 -11.23 -24.09
CA GLY A 7 -64.84 -10.50 -23.47
C GLY A 7 -63.56 -11.34 -23.46
N LEU A 8 -62.49 -10.79 -24.02
CA LEU A 8 -61.12 -11.28 -23.85
C LEU A 8 -60.52 -10.69 -22.56
N ALA A 9 -60.15 -11.56 -21.63
CA ALA A 9 -59.33 -11.21 -20.48
C ALA A 9 -57.87 -11.04 -20.91
N ILE A 10 -57.32 -9.84 -20.76
CA ILE A 10 -55.89 -9.55 -20.96
C ILE A 10 -55.16 -9.84 -19.65
N ILE A 11 -54.39 -10.94 -19.61
CA ILE A 11 -53.41 -11.20 -18.56
C ILE A 11 -52.17 -10.36 -18.89
N GLY A 12 -52.01 -9.23 -18.20
CA GLY A 12 -50.82 -8.40 -18.25
C GLY A 12 -49.70 -9.03 -17.42
N GLY A 13 -48.79 -9.75 -18.08
CA GLY A 13 -47.52 -10.14 -17.48
C GLY A 13 -46.58 -8.93 -17.43
N LEU A 14 -46.33 -8.40 -16.23
CA LEU A 14 -45.24 -7.47 -15.98
C LEU A 14 -43.91 -8.24 -16.04
N THR A 15 -43.28 -8.26 -17.21
CA THR A 15 -41.87 -8.63 -17.32
C THR A 15 -41.03 -7.45 -16.86
N SER A 16 -40.44 -7.55 -15.67
CA SER A 16 -39.37 -6.66 -15.22
C SER A 16 -38.18 -6.78 -16.18
N LEU A 17 -37.94 -5.75 -16.99
CA LEU A 17 -36.70 -5.65 -17.76
C LEU A 17 -35.53 -5.46 -16.78
N PRO A 18 -34.38 -6.13 -17.00
CA PRO A 18 -33.18 -5.82 -16.24
C PRO A 18 -32.77 -4.38 -16.56
N ALA A 19 -32.62 -3.56 -15.52
CA ALA A 19 -32.02 -2.25 -15.66
C ALA A 19 -30.58 -2.45 -16.14
N PHE A 20 -30.33 -2.19 -17.42
CA PHE A 20 -28.97 -1.96 -17.90
C PHE A 20 -28.35 -0.86 -17.02
N ALA A 21 -27.09 -1.03 -16.61
CA ALA A 21 -26.35 0.03 -15.93
C ALA A 21 -26.40 1.30 -16.81
N ALA A 22 -27.24 2.25 -16.41
CA ALA A 22 -27.25 3.59 -16.98
C ALA A 22 -26.00 4.31 -16.48
N ASP A 23 -25.42 5.17 -17.32
CA ASP A 23 -24.36 6.08 -16.89
C ASP A 23 -24.79 6.83 -15.61
N PRO A 24 -23.86 7.13 -14.68
CA PRO A 24 -24.19 7.85 -13.46
C PRO A 24 -24.93 9.15 -13.79
N SER A 25 -26.14 9.30 -13.26
CA SER A 25 -26.98 10.48 -13.46
C SER A 25 -26.69 11.59 -12.43
N TRP A 26 -25.91 11.30 -11.39
CA TRP A 26 -25.43 12.31 -10.46
C TRP A 26 -24.48 13.28 -11.17
N THR A 27 -24.46 14.53 -10.73
CA THR A 27 -23.49 15.49 -11.26
C THR A 27 -22.07 15.04 -10.91
N LYS A 28 -21.10 15.31 -11.79
CA LYS A 28 -19.71 14.84 -11.61
C LYS A 28 -19.13 15.21 -10.25
N ASN A 29 -19.40 16.41 -9.75
CA ASN A 29 -18.94 16.89 -8.45
C ASN A 29 -19.55 16.12 -7.25
N LEU A 30 -20.71 15.47 -7.42
CA LEU A 30 -21.28 14.60 -6.38
C LEU A 30 -20.73 13.17 -6.42
N ILE A 31 -20.03 12.80 -7.50
CA ILE A 31 -19.35 11.50 -7.63
C ILE A 31 -17.90 11.65 -7.19
N ASP A 32 -17.23 12.70 -7.68
CA ASP A 32 -15.83 13.00 -7.42
C ASP A 32 -15.59 14.52 -7.42
N PRO A 33 -15.32 15.11 -6.25
CA PRO A 33 -14.97 16.53 -6.17
C PRO A 33 -13.58 16.85 -6.74
N HIS A 34 -12.66 15.87 -6.84
CA HIS A 34 -11.26 16.09 -7.26
C HIS A 34 -10.78 15.04 -8.28
N PRO A 35 -11.36 14.96 -9.49
CA PRO A 35 -11.07 13.88 -10.44
C PRO A 35 -9.59 13.81 -10.84
N LEU A 36 -9.06 12.59 -10.86
CA LEU A 36 -7.71 12.25 -11.30
C LEU A 36 -7.78 11.34 -12.54
N PRO A 37 -6.77 11.38 -13.45
CA PRO A 37 -6.83 10.65 -14.72
C PRO A 37 -6.91 9.12 -14.60
N ASP A 38 -6.41 8.56 -13.50
CA ASP A 38 -6.31 7.13 -13.22
C ASP A 38 -7.35 6.64 -12.19
N ASP A 39 -8.39 7.42 -11.94
CA ASP A 39 -9.49 7.05 -11.07
C ASP A 39 -10.30 5.86 -11.61
N PHE A 40 -10.57 4.88 -10.74
CA PHE A 40 -11.39 3.72 -11.05
C PHE A 40 -12.79 3.92 -10.48
N THR A 41 -13.80 4.04 -11.33
CA THR A 41 -15.17 4.34 -10.91
C THR A 41 -16.07 3.12 -11.05
N LEU A 42 -16.80 2.78 -9.99
CA LEU A 42 -17.87 1.79 -10.05
C LEU A 42 -19.24 2.44 -9.92
N PRO A 43 -20.23 2.01 -10.73
CA PRO A 43 -21.59 2.50 -10.61
C PRO A 43 -22.27 1.99 -9.34
N MET A 44 -23.30 2.71 -8.93
CA MET A 44 -24.22 2.37 -7.84
C MET A 44 -25.67 2.45 -8.37
N PRO A 45 -26.65 1.89 -7.63
CA PRO A 45 -28.05 2.20 -7.85
C PRO A 45 -28.31 3.72 -7.86
N CYS A 46 -29.51 4.11 -8.29
CA CYS A 46 -29.97 5.51 -8.26
C CYS A 46 -29.12 6.48 -9.11
N GLY A 47 -28.36 5.94 -10.07
CA GLY A 47 -27.46 6.71 -10.94
C GLY A 47 -26.26 7.29 -10.20
N GLY A 48 -25.93 6.78 -9.01
CA GLY A 48 -24.73 7.15 -8.27
C GLY A 48 -23.49 6.40 -8.75
N ALA A 49 -22.35 6.79 -8.20
CA ALA A 49 -21.09 6.10 -8.40
C ALA A 49 -20.13 6.39 -7.23
N MET A 50 -19.08 5.59 -7.14
CA MET A 50 -17.99 5.81 -6.20
C MET A 50 -16.66 5.57 -6.88
N VAL A 51 -15.71 6.44 -6.54
CA VAL A 51 -14.36 6.45 -7.09
C VAL A 51 -13.39 5.75 -6.16
N PHE A 52 -12.48 4.98 -6.75
CA PHE A 52 -11.43 4.24 -6.10
C PHE A 52 -10.07 4.62 -6.68
N ARG A 53 -9.03 4.53 -5.85
CA ARG A 53 -7.64 4.60 -6.27
C ARG A 53 -7.05 3.20 -6.34
N ALA A 54 -6.30 2.91 -7.40
CA ALA A 54 -5.52 1.68 -7.48
C ALA A 54 -4.28 1.81 -6.60
N ILE A 55 -4.13 0.92 -5.63
CA ILE A 55 -2.98 0.88 -4.73
C ILE A 55 -2.04 -0.20 -5.24
N GLU A 56 -0.87 0.24 -5.69
CA GLU A 56 0.17 -0.61 -6.25
C GLU A 56 0.99 -1.26 -5.12
N VAL A 57 0.98 -2.60 -5.09
CA VAL A 57 1.74 -3.44 -4.17
C VAL A 57 2.81 -4.17 -4.98
N PRO A 58 4.11 -3.98 -4.67
CA PRO A 58 5.18 -4.75 -5.28
C PRO A 58 4.91 -6.26 -5.19
N SER A 59 5.18 -6.99 -6.26
CA SER A 59 4.96 -8.43 -6.32
C SER A 59 5.97 -9.08 -7.24
N GLU A 60 6.38 -10.30 -6.91
CA GLU A 60 7.26 -11.11 -7.75
C GLU A 60 6.48 -11.90 -8.83
N GLY A 61 5.16 -11.73 -8.91
CA GLY A 61 4.25 -12.33 -9.89
C GLY A 61 3.62 -13.66 -9.47
N GLY A 62 4.10 -14.30 -8.41
CA GLY A 62 3.56 -15.54 -7.85
C GLY A 62 2.20 -15.36 -7.17
N VAL A 63 1.48 -16.47 -6.99
CA VAL A 63 0.13 -16.50 -6.39
C VAL A 63 0.20 -16.30 -4.88
N LEU A 64 1.28 -16.77 -4.24
CA LEU A 64 1.55 -16.67 -2.80
C LEU A 64 2.44 -15.47 -2.41
N ASP A 65 2.73 -14.59 -3.36
CA ASP A 65 3.59 -13.44 -3.10
C ASP A 65 2.89 -12.40 -2.22
N ASP A 66 3.63 -11.88 -1.26
CA ASP A 66 3.26 -10.74 -0.43
C ASP A 66 4.47 -9.83 -0.18
N ILE A 67 4.21 -8.71 0.50
CA ILE A 67 5.24 -7.84 1.08
C ILE A 67 5.04 -7.74 2.59
N PRO A 68 6.12 -7.63 3.37
CA PRO A 68 6.01 -7.26 4.76
C PRO A 68 5.71 -5.76 4.86
N VAL A 69 4.62 -5.41 5.54
CA VAL A 69 4.31 -4.03 5.93
C VAL A 69 4.65 -3.86 7.41
N GLN A 70 5.63 -3.00 7.68
CA GLN A 70 5.95 -2.61 9.04
C GLN A 70 4.95 -1.55 9.50
N MET A 71 4.08 -1.91 10.43
CA MET A 71 3.03 -1.04 10.95
C MET A 71 3.29 -0.69 12.40
N GLY A 72 2.78 0.45 12.85
CA GLY A 72 2.86 0.88 14.25
C GLY A 72 3.96 1.90 14.50
N GLN A 73 4.28 2.13 15.76
CA GLN A 73 5.29 3.08 16.21
C GLN A 73 6.25 2.45 17.22
N THR A 74 7.42 3.06 17.41
CA THR A 74 8.45 2.58 18.34
C THR A 74 8.22 3.03 19.78
N SER A 75 7.27 3.94 20.01
CA SER A 75 6.94 4.42 21.35
C SER A 75 6.36 3.31 22.22
N ALA A 76 6.86 3.21 23.46
CA ALA A 76 6.26 2.36 24.48
C ALA A 76 4.95 2.95 25.03
N ASP A 77 4.74 4.25 24.86
CA ASP A 77 3.48 4.91 25.24
C ASP A 77 2.38 4.40 24.31
N GLN A 78 1.42 3.69 24.88
CA GLN A 78 0.41 2.89 24.16
C GLN A 78 0.97 1.74 23.31
N GLY A 79 2.20 1.28 23.58
CA GLY A 79 2.80 0.17 22.86
C GLY A 79 1.99 -1.13 22.94
N TYR A 80 1.17 -1.33 23.97
CA TYR A 80 0.21 -2.45 24.02
C TYR A 80 -0.86 -2.41 22.92
N SER A 81 -1.05 -1.28 22.23
CA SER A 81 -2.00 -1.08 21.14
C SER A 81 -1.29 -1.00 19.79
N ASN A 82 -0.34 -0.07 19.65
CA ASN A 82 0.18 0.36 18.36
C ASN A 82 1.70 0.19 18.20
N TYR A 83 2.34 -0.66 19.01
CA TYR A 83 3.77 -0.94 18.83
C TYR A 83 4.08 -1.55 17.47
N ILE A 84 5.28 -1.26 16.99
CA ILE A 84 5.76 -1.68 15.69
C ILE A 84 5.67 -3.21 15.52
N HIS A 85 5.09 -3.69 14.42
CA HIS A 85 4.99 -5.11 14.09
C HIS A 85 4.91 -5.30 12.56
N GLN A 86 5.17 -6.52 12.11
CA GLN A 86 5.05 -6.88 10.69
C GLN A 86 3.67 -7.44 10.40
N SER A 87 3.05 -7.00 9.30
CA SER A 87 1.83 -7.57 8.75
C SER A 87 2.00 -7.79 7.24
N PRO A 88 1.73 -9.00 6.72
CA PRO A 88 1.84 -9.26 5.29
C PRO A 88 0.73 -8.53 4.52
N LEU A 89 1.07 -8.09 3.31
CA LEU A 89 0.14 -7.47 2.37
C LEU A 89 0.34 -8.04 0.98
N SER A 90 -0.76 -8.40 0.32
CA SER A 90 -0.77 -8.75 -1.10
C SER A 90 -1.98 -8.10 -1.77
N ALA A 91 -1.93 -8.03 -3.09
CA ALA A 91 -2.96 -7.42 -3.91
C ALA A 91 -3.56 -8.46 -4.88
N PRO A 92 -4.89 -8.47 -5.07
CA PRO A 92 -5.54 -9.54 -5.81
C PRO A 92 -5.47 -9.39 -7.33
N PHE A 93 -5.36 -8.16 -7.86
CA PHE A 93 -5.50 -7.88 -9.29
C PHE A 93 -4.15 -7.62 -9.97
N SER A 94 -4.01 -8.08 -11.20
CA SER A 94 -2.83 -7.79 -12.02
C SER A 94 -2.80 -6.32 -12.42
N SER A 95 -1.60 -5.74 -12.46
CA SER A 95 -1.35 -4.43 -13.06
C SER A 95 -0.83 -4.58 -14.50
N SER A 96 -0.98 -3.54 -15.32
CA SER A 96 -0.26 -3.43 -16.60
C SER A 96 1.25 -3.23 -16.39
N LYS A 97 1.66 -2.78 -15.20
CA LYS A 97 3.06 -2.66 -14.80
C LYS A 97 3.59 -4.00 -14.33
N THR A 98 4.73 -4.42 -14.89
CA THR A 98 5.44 -5.62 -14.45
C THR A 98 5.90 -5.48 -13.01
N GLY A 99 5.86 -6.56 -12.21
CA GLY A 99 6.36 -6.55 -10.84
C GLY A 99 5.44 -5.89 -9.81
N VAL A 100 4.17 -5.66 -10.16
CA VAL A 100 3.19 -4.98 -9.31
C VAL A 100 1.83 -5.67 -9.44
N LYS A 101 1.13 -5.82 -8.31
CA LYS A 101 -0.31 -6.12 -8.26
C LYS A 101 -1.05 -4.93 -7.64
N VAL A 102 -2.35 -4.84 -7.86
CA VAL A 102 -3.18 -3.75 -7.34
C VAL A 102 -4.39 -4.26 -6.56
N TYR A 103 -4.75 -3.54 -5.51
CA TYR A 103 -6.10 -3.54 -4.94
C TYR A 103 -6.67 -2.14 -5.10
N TYR A 104 -7.99 -2.00 -4.98
CA TYR A 104 -8.64 -0.70 -5.11
C TYR A 104 -9.23 -0.30 -3.77
N ILE A 105 -8.97 0.92 -3.31
CA ILE A 105 -9.55 1.47 -2.09
C ILE A 105 -10.33 2.74 -2.43
N GLY A 106 -11.46 2.95 -1.75
CA GLY A 106 -12.28 4.14 -1.94
C GLY A 106 -11.42 5.40 -1.83
N LYS A 107 -11.61 6.35 -2.75
CA LYS A 107 -10.85 7.62 -2.77
C LYS A 107 -11.19 8.51 -1.57
N TYR A 108 -12.44 8.40 -1.13
CA TYR A 108 -13.04 9.05 0.03
C TYR A 108 -13.67 8.00 0.95
N ASP A 109 -14.07 8.43 2.16
CA ASP A 109 -15.00 7.64 2.96
C ASP A 109 -16.35 7.54 2.27
N VAL A 110 -17.13 6.51 2.60
CA VAL A 110 -18.47 6.34 2.03
C VAL A 110 -19.33 7.51 2.46
N THR A 111 -19.87 8.26 1.49
CA THR A 111 -20.73 9.43 1.75
C THR A 111 -22.16 9.02 2.08
N ARG A 112 -22.94 9.93 2.69
CA ARG A 112 -24.38 9.71 2.95
C ARG A 112 -25.16 9.41 1.67
N ASN A 113 -24.89 10.15 0.58
CA ASN A 113 -25.52 9.89 -0.72
C ASN A 113 -25.27 8.44 -1.18
N GLN A 114 -24.02 7.98 -1.10
CA GLN A 114 -23.63 6.63 -1.51
C GLN A 114 -24.26 5.56 -0.61
N TYR A 115 -24.24 5.77 0.70
CA TYR A 115 -24.89 4.89 1.67
C TYR A 115 -26.38 4.74 1.37
N ASP A 116 -27.07 5.85 1.16
CA ASP A 116 -28.50 5.89 0.86
C ASP A 116 -28.86 5.18 -0.46
N ALA A 117 -28.03 5.32 -1.49
CA ALA A 117 -28.23 4.65 -2.77
C ALA A 117 -28.20 3.12 -2.65
N ILE A 118 -27.48 2.56 -1.68
CA ILE A 118 -27.35 1.11 -1.45
C ILE A 118 -28.35 0.61 -0.41
N MET A 119 -28.54 1.36 0.67
CA MET A 119 -29.20 0.85 1.87
C MET A 119 -30.72 1.07 1.88
N ASN A 120 -31.26 2.02 1.10
CA ASN A 120 -32.70 2.34 1.08
C ASN A 120 -33.58 1.40 0.24
N ASN A 121 -33.15 0.15 0.03
CA ASN A 121 -33.93 -0.93 -0.60
C ASN A 121 -34.60 -0.53 -1.93
N GLY A 122 -33.89 0.21 -2.79
CA GLY A 122 -34.38 0.64 -4.10
C GLY A 122 -35.16 1.97 -4.10
N THR A 123 -35.40 2.57 -2.93
CA THR A 123 -35.80 3.98 -2.87
C THR A 123 -34.59 4.82 -3.23
N CYS A 124 -34.76 5.78 -4.14
CA CYS A 124 -33.68 6.65 -4.62
C CYS A 124 -33.87 8.09 -4.14
N PRO A 125 -33.45 8.42 -2.90
CA PRO A 125 -33.35 9.82 -2.47
C PRO A 125 -32.52 10.63 -3.46
N LYS A 126 -32.91 11.90 -3.63
CA LYS A 126 -32.16 12.81 -4.50
C LYS A 126 -30.82 13.13 -3.85
N ALA A 127 -29.73 12.80 -4.52
CA ALA A 127 -28.39 13.17 -4.07
C ALA A 127 -28.21 14.70 -4.08
N ASP A 128 -27.53 15.21 -3.06
CA ASP A 128 -27.26 16.63 -2.89
C ASP A 128 -25.88 16.89 -2.24
N GLN A 129 -25.54 18.17 -2.08
CA GLN A 129 -24.26 18.60 -1.49
C GLN A 129 -24.16 18.27 0.01
N ALA A 130 -25.27 18.26 0.75
CA ALA A 130 -25.26 17.90 2.16
C ALA A 130 -24.96 16.39 2.36
N GLY A 131 -25.33 15.57 1.38
CA GLY A 131 -25.04 14.15 1.34
C GLY A 131 -23.58 13.80 0.96
N GLN A 132 -22.72 14.79 0.66
CA GLN A 132 -21.27 14.59 0.46
C GLN A 132 -20.49 14.42 1.76
N LYS A 133 -21.14 14.55 2.92
CA LYS A 133 -20.51 14.25 4.20
C LYS A 133 -20.26 12.75 4.36
N ALA A 134 -19.17 12.38 5.03
CA ALA A 134 -18.89 11.00 5.37
C ALA A 134 -20.09 10.39 6.13
N MET A 135 -20.45 9.16 5.79
CA MET A 135 -21.49 8.42 6.49
C MET A 135 -20.97 8.04 7.86
N ASN A 136 -21.70 8.48 8.88
CA ASN A 136 -21.36 8.26 10.28
C ASN A 136 -22.57 7.73 11.05
N ASN A 137 -22.38 7.40 12.33
CA ASN A 137 -23.45 6.86 13.19
C ASN A 137 -24.06 5.56 12.63
N VAL A 138 -23.19 4.73 12.05
CA VAL A 138 -23.50 3.38 11.55
C VAL A 138 -22.67 2.37 12.31
N SER A 139 -23.18 1.14 12.43
CA SER A 139 -22.44 0.06 13.07
C SER A 139 -21.55 -0.65 12.06
N TRP A 140 -20.63 -1.48 12.58
CA TRP A 140 -19.83 -2.36 11.72
C TRP A 140 -20.70 -3.29 10.88
N PHE A 141 -21.80 -3.81 11.44
CA PHE A 141 -22.74 -4.66 10.71
C PHE A 141 -23.45 -3.91 9.58
N ASP A 142 -23.79 -2.63 9.79
CA ASP A 142 -24.38 -1.79 8.74
C ASP A 142 -23.39 -1.61 7.56
N ALA A 143 -22.10 -1.42 7.85
CA ALA A 143 -21.06 -1.29 6.82
C ALA A 143 -20.79 -2.61 6.07
N GLN A 144 -20.85 -3.75 6.77
CA GLN A 144 -20.80 -5.07 6.13
C GLN A 144 -22.02 -5.32 5.23
N ASP A 145 -23.21 -4.90 5.68
CA ASP A 145 -24.44 -5.01 4.88
C ASP A 145 -24.43 -4.11 3.65
N PHE A 146 -23.90 -2.89 3.77
CA PHE A 146 -23.62 -2.01 2.63
C PHE A 146 -22.72 -2.71 1.61
N SER A 147 -21.58 -3.24 2.06
CA SER A 147 -20.59 -3.94 1.21
C SER A 147 -21.21 -5.15 0.50
N LYS A 148 -22.00 -5.95 1.24
CA LYS A 148 -22.75 -7.10 0.71
C LYS A 148 -23.76 -6.68 -0.37
N LYS A 149 -24.63 -5.72 -0.06
CA LYS A 149 -25.68 -5.27 -0.98
C LYS A 149 -25.09 -4.68 -2.26
N TRP A 150 -24.04 -3.86 -2.15
CA TRP A 150 -23.42 -3.27 -3.31
C TRP A 150 -22.70 -4.32 -4.17
N SER A 151 -21.99 -5.28 -3.57
CA SER A 151 -21.36 -6.40 -4.29
C SER A 151 -22.38 -7.20 -5.12
N ILE A 152 -23.52 -7.54 -4.52
CA ILE A 152 -24.61 -8.25 -5.21
C ILE A 152 -25.13 -7.39 -6.38
N TRP A 153 -25.37 -6.11 -6.15
CA TRP A 153 -25.88 -5.21 -7.19
C TRP A 153 -24.88 -5.07 -8.35
N LEU A 154 -23.58 -4.93 -8.08
CA LEU A 154 -22.54 -4.86 -9.11
C LEU A 154 -22.50 -6.15 -9.95
N LEU A 155 -22.57 -7.32 -9.33
CA LEU A 155 -22.61 -8.60 -10.05
C LEU A 155 -23.85 -8.76 -10.95
N GLN A 156 -24.97 -8.12 -10.59
CA GLN A 156 -26.22 -8.15 -11.36
C GLN A 156 -26.26 -7.11 -12.48
N ASN A 157 -25.72 -5.90 -12.24
CA ASN A 157 -25.98 -4.74 -13.09
C ASN A 157 -24.71 -4.21 -13.78
N ALA A 158 -23.52 -4.40 -13.19
CA ALA A 158 -22.25 -3.83 -13.65
C ALA A 158 -21.09 -4.84 -13.61
N LYS A 159 -21.40 -6.13 -13.84
CA LYS A 159 -20.44 -7.23 -13.69
C LYS A 159 -19.19 -7.08 -14.56
N LYS A 160 -19.35 -6.47 -15.73
CA LYS A 160 -18.27 -6.21 -16.69
C LYS A 160 -17.28 -5.14 -16.20
N ASP A 161 -17.71 -4.28 -15.28
CA ASP A 161 -16.93 -3.16 -14.77
C ASP A 161 -16.13 -3.58 -13.52
N LEU A 162 -16.42 -4.75 -12.93
CA LEU A 162 -15.66 -5.29 -11.80
C LEU A 162 -14.28 -5.80 -12.28
N PRO A 163 -13.19 -5.48 -11.54
CA PRO A 163 -11.91 -6.11 -11.78
C PRO A 163 -12.00 -7.61 -11.47
N LYS A 164 -11.11 -8.39 -12.08
CA LYS A 164 -11.11 -9.85 -11.93
C LYS A 164 -9.76 -10.34 -11.43
N ARG A 165 -9.81 -11.34 -10.55
CA ARG A 165 -8.69 -12.22 -10.27
C ARG A 165 -8.93 -13.52 -11.02
N ASP A 166 -8.20 -13.70 -12.11
CA ASP A 166 -8.38 -14.80 -13.06
C ASP A 166 -9.87 -14.95 -13.49
N THR A 167 -10.54 -16.05 -13.10
CA THR A 167 -11.94 -16.26 -13.46
C THR A 167 -12.94 -15.60 -12.49
N SER A 168 -12.50 -15.19 -11.30
CA SER A 168 -13.34 -14.64 -10.24
C SER A 168 -13.49 -13.13 -10.32
N TYR A 169 -14.72 -12.64 -10.12
CA TYR A 169 -15.01 -11.21 -10.06
C TYR A 169 -14.72 -10.64 -8.68
N GLY A 170 -14.31 -9.37 -8.64
CA GLY A 170 -14.12 -8.64 -7.40
C GLY A 170 -15.44 -8.39 -6.64
N PHE A 171 -15.31 -8.10 -5.35
CA PHE A 171 -16.42 -7.74 -4.46
C PHE A 171 -15.98 -6.68 -3.46
N ILE A 172 -16.94 -6.00 -2.84
CA ILE A 172 -16.73 -4.92 -1.89
C ILE A 172 -16.63 -5.48 -0.46
N ARG A 173 -15.67 -4.97 0.32
CA ARG A 173 -15.58 -5.20 1.77
C ARG A 173 -14.91 -4.01 2.45
N LEU A 174 -14.91 -3.99 3.79
CA LEU A 174 -14.05 -3.11 4.57
C LEU A 174 -12.56 -3.43 4.30
N PRO A 175 -11.65 -2.45 4.36
CA PRO A 175 -10.22 -2.68 4.25
C PRO A 175 -9.70 -3.53 5.42
N THR A 176 -8.66 -4.32 5.19
CA THR A 176 -7.88 -4.83 6.31
C THR A 176 -7.04 -3.71 6.92
N GLU A 177 -6.57 -3.90 8.15
CA GLU A 177 -5.70 -2.94 8.81
C GLU A 177 -4.40 -2.71 8.01
N SER A 178 -3.84 -3.75 7.38
CA SER A 178 -2.64 -3.66 6.54
C SER A 178 -2.88 -2.96 5.21
N GLU A 179 -4.00 -3.20 4.54
CA GLU A 179 -4.40 -2.46 3.34
C GLU A 179 -4.55 -0.97 3.67
N TRP A 180 -5.31 -0.67 4.71
CA TRP A 180 -5.55 0.71 5.11
C TRP A 180 -4.25 1.43 5.49
N TYR A 181 -3.40 0.81 6.31
CA TYR A 181 -2.14 1.42 6.77
C TYR A 181 -1.20 1.70 5.59
N TYR A 182 -1.02 0.70 4.71
CA TYR A 182 -0.19 0.87 3.52
C TYR A 182 -0.70 2.00 2.61
N ALA A 183 -2.01 2.05 2.37
CA ALA A 183 -2.64 3.10 1.59
C ALA A 183 -2.53 4.47 2.26
N ALA A 184 -2.76 4.57 3.57
CA ALA A 184 -2.72 5.82 4.32
C ALA A 184 -1.30 6.44 4.31
N GLN A 185 -0.26 5.62 4.49
CA GLN A 185 1.14 6.06 4.52
C GLN A 185 1.70 6.48 3.14
N GLY A 186 0.92 6.31 2.06
CA GLY A 186 1.34 6.63 0.70
C GLY A 186 1.84 5.43 -0.12
N GLY A 187 1.83 4.23 0.46
CA GLY A 187 2.13 2.97 -0.24
C GLY A 187 3.45 3.01 -1.02
N ASN A 188 3.40 2.60 -2.29
CA ASN A 188 4.59 2.63 -3.15
C ASN A 188 4.95 4.03 -3.67
N LYS A 189 4.20 5.08 -3.33
CA LYS A 189 4.51 6.46 -3.75
C LYS A 189 5.53 7.17 -2.86
N VAL A 190 5.84 6.59 -1.71
CA VAL A 190 6.84 7.12 -0.77
C VAL A 190 8.10 6.25 -0.74
N SER A 191 9.18 6.79 -0.21
CA SER A 191 10.39 6.02 0.12
C SER A 191 10.17 5.13 1.35
N ASN A 192 11.00 4.10 1.54
CA ASN A 192 10.96 3.29 2.74
C ASN A 192 11.20 4.14 4.01
N THR A 193 12.03 5.18 3.94
CA THR A 193 12.27 6.08 5.07
C THR A 193 11.02 6.88 5.41
N GLU A 194 10.38 7.51 4.43
CA GLU A 194 9.11 8.23 4.64
C GLU A 194 7.98 7.31 5.10
N PHE A 195 7.98 6.05 4.65
CA PHE A 195 6.98 5.07 5.08
C PHE A 195 7.09 4.75 6.58
N LEU A 196 8.27 4.86 7.18
CA LEU A 196 8.50 4.57 8.59
C LEU A 196 8.21 5.77 9.52
N GLU A 197 7.95 6.95 8.97
CA GLU A 197 7.57 8.13 9.75
C GLU A 197 6.13 7.99 10.29
N PRO A 198 5.76 8.68 11.40
CA PRO A 198 4.42 8.57 12.00
C PRO A 198 3.26 8.89 11.04
N THR A 199 3.52 9.74 10.05
CA THR A 199 2.56 10.21 9.04
C THR A 199 3.24 10.25 7.67
N TRP A 200 2.45 10.22 6.59
CA TRP A 200 2.99 10.47 5.25
C TRP A 200 3.55 11.91 5.11
N PRO A 201 4.33 12.21 4.05
CA PRO A 201 4.86 13.55 3.84
C PRO A 201 3.77 14.63 3.72
N MET A 202 3.76 15.59 4.66
CA MET A 202 2.85 16.74 4.71
C MET A 202 3.66 18.05 4.72
N PRO A 203 4.29 18.44 3.60
CA PRO A 203 5.23 19.56 3.57
C PRO A 203 4.64 20.93 3.93
N GLU A 204 3.31 21.06 3.87
CA GLU A 204 2.59 22.31 4.14
C GLU A 204 1.95 22.37 5.54
N GLY A 205 2.28 21.41 6.41
CA GLY A 205 1.69 21.31 7.74
C GLY A 205 0.47 20.39 7.79
N ILE A 206 0.26 19.73 8.93
CA ILE A 206 -0.77 18.71 9.14
C ILE A 206 -2.19 19.25 8.95
N GLU A 207 -2.40 20.53 9.26
CA GLU A 207 -3.66 21.26 9.12
C GLU A 207 -4.15 21.40 7.68
N GLN A 208 -3.31 21.13 6.68
CA GLN A 208 -3.72 21.11 5.27
C GLN A 208 -4.24 19.73 4.83
N TYR A 209 -3.96 18.68 5.60
CA TYR A 209 -4.22 17.28 5.22
C TYR A 209 -5.22 16.58 6.13
N VAL A 210 -5.39 17.05 7.36
CA VAL A 210 -6.12 16.34 8.42
C VAL A 210 -7.29 17.16 8.94
N MET A 211 -8.52 16.69 8.70
CA MET A 211 -9.74 17.34 9.17
C MET A 211 -10.02 16.96 10.63
N ALA A 212 -9.40 17.66 11.58
CA ALA A 212 -9.60 17.42 13.00
C ALA A 212 -9.43 18.69 13.84
N GLY A 213 -9.95 18.65 15.07
CA GLY A 213 -9.90 19.77 16.00
C GLY A 213 -11.06 20.74 15.82
N SER A 214 -11.34 21.52 16.87
CA SER A 214 -12.47 22.45 16.92
C SER A 214 -12.38 23.55 15.86
N GLU A 215 -11.17 24.00 15.51
CA GLU A 215 -10.96 25.10 14.55
C GLU A 215 -11.32 24.72 13.12
N LEU A 216 -10.95 23.51 12.69
CA LEU A 216 -11.17 23.04 11.32
C LEU A 216 -12.52 22.33 11.17
N ALA A 217 -12.85 21.42 12.09
CA ALA A 217 -14.03 20.57 11.94
C ALA A 217 -15.29 21.13 12.61
N ASN A 218 -15.15 22.10 13.53
CA ASN A 218 -16.27 22.72 14.25
C ASN A 218 -17.23 21.67 14.88
N GLY A 219 -16.68 20.56 15.37
CA GLY A 219 -17.41 19.48 16.03
C GLY A 219 -18.35 18.67 15.12
N GLN A 220 -18.19 18.74 13.79
CA GLN A 220 -19.03 18.03 12.84
C GLN A 220 -18.23 17.45 11.67
N VAL A 221 -18.74 16.36 11.13
CA VAL A 221 -18.32 15.78 9.84
C VAL A 221 -18.49 16.82 8.73
N GLN A 222 -17.48 16.96 7.88
CA GLN A 222 -17.42 17.87 6.73
C GLN A 222 -17.68 17.12 5.42
N ALA A 223 -17.67 17.84 4.30
CA ALA A 223 -17.75 17.19 3.00
C ALA A 223 -16.42 16.47 2.71
N VAL A 224 -16.49 15.27 2.13
CA VAL A 224 -15.29 14.51 1.77
C VAL A 224 -14.39 15.29 0.82
N GLY A 225 -13.08 15.11 0.94
CA GLY A 225 -12.11 15.79 0.10
C GLY A 225 -11.96 17.28 0.37
N ALA A 226 -12.34 17.76 1.56
CA ALA A 226 -12.10 19.15 1.95
C ALA A 226 -10.61 19.45 2.18
N MET A 227 -9.82 18.44 2.56
CA MET A 227 -8.38 18.55 2.81
C MET A 227 -7.55 18.07 1.62
N LYS A 228 -6.23 18.28 1.67
CA LYS A 228 -5.31 17.75 0.67
C LYS A 228 -5.18 16.22 0.77
N PRO A 229 -5.02 15.51 -0.35
CA PRO A 229 -4.85 14.07 -0.33
C PRO A 229 -3.45 13.67 0.12
N ASN A 230 -3.28 12.41 0.47
CA ASN A 230 -1.97 11.77 0.60
C ASN A 230 -1.32 11.52 -0.79
N PRO A 231 -0.07 11.03 -0.87
CA PRO A 231 0.64 10.80 -2.14
C PRO A 231 -0.06 9.87 -3.15
N LEU A 232 -1.04 9.06 -2.71
CA LEU A 232 -1.82 8.16 -3.57
C LEU A 232 -3.10 8.82 -4.13
N GLY A 233 -3.39 10.06 -3.75
CA GLY A 233 -4.63 10.74 -4.09
C GLY A 233 -5.81 10.31 -3.21
N LEU A 234 -5.55 9.74 -2.02
CA LEU A 234 -6.57 9.39 -1.03
C LEU A 234 -6.81 10.56 -0.09
N TYR A 235 -8.07 10.84 0.18
CA TYR A 235 -8.51 11.91 1.05
C TYR A 235 -9.00 11.35 2.38
N ASP A 236 -8.98 12.19 3.42
CA ASP A 236 -9.62 11.91 4.71
C ASP A 236 -9.07 10.64 5.39
N MET A 237 -7.80 10.29 5.14
CA MET A 237 -7.15 9.13 5.77
C MET A 237 -6.81 9.36 7.25
N LEU A 238 -6.71 10.62 7.69
CA LEU A 238 -6.64 10.98 9.10
C LEU A 238 -7.68 12.09 9.38
N GLY A 239 -8.33 12.01 10.54
CA GLY A 239 -9.42 12.91 10.91
C GLY A 239 -10.74 12.52 10.26
N GLU A 240 -11.63 13.49 10.10
CA GLU A 240 -12.99 13.34 9.59
C GLU A 240 -13.80 12.31 10.41
N VAL A 241 -13.80 11.04 10.02
CA VAL A 241 -14.42 9.96 10.80
C VAL A 241 -13.43 8.81 11.01
N GLY A 242 -13.53 8.16 12.17
CA GLY A 242 -12.81 6.92 12.44
C GLY A 242 -13.31 5.84 11.48
N GLN A 243 -12.39 5.23 10.73
CA GLN A 243 -12.71 4.28 9.68
C GLN A 243 -12.71 2.85 10.24
N MET A 244 -13.83 2.13 10.10
CA MET A 244 -13.95 0.74 10.54
C MET A 244 -13.18 -0.21 9.63
N MET A 245 -12.38 -1.11 10.23
CA MET A 245 -11.63 -2.15 9.52
C MET A 245 -12.39 -3.47 9.45
N GLN A 246 -11.95 -4.35 8.57
CA GLN A 246 -12.39 -5.74 8.49
C GLN A 246 -11.86 -6.58 9.67
N ASP A 247 -10.69 -6.22 10.20
CA ASP A 247 -10.01 -6.88 11.32
C ASP A 247 -10.67 -6.57 12.66
N TYR A 248 -10.59 -7.57 13.55
CA TYR A 248 -10.86 -7.35 14.97
C TYR A 248 -9.60 -6.87 15.68
N TYR A 249 -9.81 -6.20 16.81
CA TYR A 249 -8.74 -5.62 17.59
C TYR A 249 -7.95 -6.71 18.31
N HIS A 250 -6.63 -6.54 18.29
CA HIS A 250 -5.69 -7.37 19.01
C HIS A 250 -4.70 -6.45 19.71
N LEU A 251 -4.47 -6.68 21.01
CA LEU A 251 -3.36 -6.05 21.72
C LEU A 251 -2.03 -6.41 21.05
N ASN A 252 -1.07 -5.51 21.09
CA ASN A 252 0.30 -5.81 20.72
C ASN A 252 1.06 -6.39 21.93
N ARG A 253 1.72 -7.53 21.71
CA ARG A 253 2.62 -8.19 22.64
C ARG A 253 4.05 -8.09 22.12
N VAL A 254 4.61 -6.88 22.20
CA VAL A 254 5.99 -6.53 21.84
C VAL A 254 6.39 -7.11 20.47
N GLY A 255 5.92 -6.48 19.41
CA GLY A 255 6.33 -6.82 18.04
C GLY A 255 5.42 -7.82 17.33
N ARG A 256 4.35 -8.27 17.97
CA ARG A 256 3.32 -9.12 17.36
C ARG A 256 1.94 -8.88 17.97
N LEU A 257 0.90 -9.27 17.26
CA LEU A 257 -0.46 -9.27 17.81
C LEU A 257 -0.64 -10.40 18.85
N HIS A 258 -1.38 -10.09 19.91
CA HIS A 258 -1.80 -10.99 20.96
C HIS A 258 -2.87 -11.96 20.44
N GLY A 259 -2.99 -13.14 21.04
CA GLY A 259 -3.90 -14.19 20.54
C GLY A 259 -5.38 -13.94 20.86
N GLN A 260 -5.70 -13.07 21.82
CA GLN A 260 -7.07 -12.70 22.14
C GLN A 260 -7.57 -11.64 21.15
N THR A 261 -8.68 -11.96 20.50
CA THR A 261 -9.44 -11.05 19.65
C THR A 261 -10.46 -10.26 20.49
N GLY A 262 -10.55 -8.96 20.25
CA GLY A 262 -11.44 -8.03 20.95
C GLY A 262 -12.56 -7.48 20.07
N GLY A 263 -12.86 -6.19 20.24
CA GLY A 263 -13.82 -5.43 19.43
C GLY A 263 -13.34 -5.21 17.99
N ILE A 264 -13.93 -4.24 17.28
CA ILE A 264 -13.46 -3.87 15.94
C ILE A 264 -12.30 -2.89 16.03
N VAL A 265 -11.43 -2.90 15.03
CA VAL A 265 -10.43 -1.85 14.86
C VAL A 265 -11.05 -0.65 14.14
N VAL A 266 -10.83 0.54 14.69
CA VAL A 266 -11.08 1.82 14.03
C VAL A 266 -9.77 2.56 13.85
N LYS A 267 -9.53 3.09 12.64
CA LYS A 267 -8.30 3.77 12.22
C LYS A 267 -8.55 5.22 11.84
N GLY A 268 -7.48 6.02 11.82
CA GLY A 268 -7.47 7.37 11.29
C GLY A 268 -7.86 8.47 12.28
N GLY A 269 -8.41 8.10 13.44
CA GLY A 269 -9.02 9.06 14.36
C GLY A 269 -10.23 9.75 13.73
N ASN A 270 -10.70 10.83 14.36
CA ASN A 270 -11.91 11.53 13.90
C ASN A 270 -11.82 13.03 14.15
N TYR A 271 -12.83 13.77 13.71
CA TYR A 271 -12.90 15.22 13.81
C TYR A 271 -12.69 15.82 15.21
N ASN A 272 -12.87 15.06 16.30
CA ASN A 272 -12.67 15.54 17.67
C ASN A 272 -11.23 15.40 18.20
N PHE A 273 -10.35 14.72 17.47
CA PHE A 273 -8.95 14.59 17.88
C PHE A 273 -8.19 15.91 17.71
N ASN A 274 -7.12 16.10 18.47
CA ASN A 274 -6.15 17.13 18.12
C ASN A 274 -5.35 16.64 16.91
N PRO A 275 -5.17 17.46 15.85
CA PRO A 275 -4.41 17.05 14.68
C PRO A 275 -3.01 16.50 15.01
N SER A 276 -2.30 17.10 15.97
CA SER A 276 -0.96 16.68 16.39
C SER A 276 -0.89 15.28 17.00
N ASP A 277 -2.02 14.74 17.47
CA ASP A 277 -2.09 13.40 18.08
C ASP A 277 -2.40 12.32 17.04
N LEU A 278 -2.79 12.72 15.83
CA LEU A 278 -3.17 11.82 14.75
C LEU A 278 -1.93 11.32 14.00
N ASN A 279 -1.90 10.01 13.80
CA ASN A 279 -0.88 9.31 13.04
C ASN A 279 -1.46 8.02 12.46
N THR A 280 -0.79 7.45 11.46
CA THR A 280 -1.27 6.24 10.77
C THR A 280 -1.28 5.01 11.70
N ALA A 281 -0.45 5.01 12.74
CA ALA A 281 -0.35 3.93 13.73
C ALA A 281 -1.48 3.93 14.77
N LEU A 282 -2.27 5.01 14.90
CA LEU A 282 -3.38 5.09 15.86
C LEU A 282 -4.39 3.96 15.63
N ARG A 283 -4.82 3.32 16.71
CA ARG A 283 -5.82 2.23 16.71
C ARG A 283 -6.77 2.47 17.87
N GLU A 284 -8.06 2.45 17.58
CA GLU A 284 -9.11 2.46 18.58
C GLU A 284 -9.82 1.10 18.58
N GLU A 285 -10.07 0.55 19.77
CA GLU A 285 -10.91 -0.62 19.95
C GLU A 285 -12.34 -0.17 20.26
N ILE A 286 -13.28 -0.53 19.40
CA ILE A 286 -14.70 -0.25 19.61
C ILE A 286 -15.45 -1.57 19.86
N PRO A 287 -16.20 -1.73 20.96
CA PRO A 287 -17.05 -2.89 21.17
C PRO A 287 -18.10 -3.04 20.07
N LEU A 288 -18.40 -4.27 19.65
CA LEU A 288 -19.43 -4.53 18.63
C LEU A 288 -20.84 -4.12 19.07
N TYR A 289 -21.11 -4.16 20.37
CA TYR A 289 -22.42 -3.90 20.97
C TYR A 289 -22.27 -2.88 22.09
N ASP A 290 -23.23 -1.96 22.17
CA ASP A 290 -23.34 -1.00 23.26
C ASP A 290 -24.26 -1.56 24.33
N ALA A 291 -23.70 -1.81 25.52
CA ALA A 291 -24.43 -2.39 26.65
C ALA A 291 -25.54 -1.48 27.19
N ASN A 292 -25.52 -0.18 26.90
CA ASN A 292 -26.55 0.74 27.35
C ASN A 292 -27.79 0.70 26.44
N SER A 293 -27.58 0.64 25.13
CA SER A 293 -28.66 0.56 24.14
C SER A 293 -29.12 -0.87 23.85
N ASN A 294 -28.31 -1.89 24.18
CA ASN A 294 -28.49 -3.29 23.80
C ASN A 294 -28.55 -3.52 22.28
N GLU A 295 -27.91 -2.63 21.52
CA GLU A 295 -27.86 -2.65 20.06
C GLU A 295 -26.41 -2.67 19.56
N PRO A 296 -26.16 -2.96 18.27
CA PRO A 296 -24.85 -2.73 17.68
C PRO A 296 -24.33 -1.31 17.92
N THR A 297 -23.05 -1.18 18.27
CA THR A 297 -22.44 0.11 18.57
C THR A 297 -22.48 1.03 17.35
N LYS A 298 -22.99 2.25 17.54
CA LYS A 298 -23.01 3.34 16.55
C LYS A 298 -22.44 4.59 17.20
N LEU A 299 -21.49 5.23 16.52
CA LEU A 299 -20.86 6.46 17.02
C LEU A 299 -20.92 7.54 15.94
N ALA A 300 -21.23 8.77 16.33
CA ALA A 300 -21.22 9.93 15.44
C ALA A 300 -19.81 10.23 14.87
N THR A 301 -18.77 9.72 15.51
CA THR A 301 -17.37 9.86 15.10
C THR A 301 -16.88 8.71 14.22
N MET A 302 -17.70 7.68 13.98
CA MET A 302 -17.29 6.47 13.27
C MET A 302 -18.03 6.33 11.94
N GLY A 303 -17.26 6.08 10.89
CA GLY A 303 -17.72 5.81 9.53
C GLY A 303 -16.90 4.70 8.91
N PHE A 304 -16.84 4.65 7.58
CA PHE A 304 -16.08 3.60 6.90
C PHE A 304 -15.68 3.95 5.48
N ARG A 305 -14.65 3.25 5.04
CA ARG A 305 -14.16 3.16 3.68
C ARG A 305 -14.27 1.72 3.22
N VAL A 306 -14.26 1.51 1.91
CA VAL A 306 -14.31 0.17 1.33
C VAL A 306 -13.17 -0.07 0.35
N VAL A 307 -12.87 -1.34 0.14
CA VAL A 307 -11.96 -1.82 -0.91
C VAL A 307 -12.69 -2.74 -1.88
N ILE A 308 -12.14 -2.90 -3.09
CA ILE A 308 -12.49 -3.99 -3.99
C ILE A 308 -11.50 -5.13 -3.74
N ALA A 309 -12.02 -6.24 -3.21
CA ALA A 309 -11.28 -7.47 -2.96
C ALA A 309 -11.63 -8.54 -3.99
N ALA A 310 -10.95 -9.68 -3.94
CA ALA A 310 -11.29 -10.89 -4.68
C ALA A 310 -11.06 -12.11 -3.79
N PRO A 311 -11.61 -13.29 -4.15
CA PRO A 311 -11.23 -14.54 -3.50
C PRO A 311 -9.71 -14.74 -3.57
N SER A 312 -9.09 -15.29 -2.53
CA SER A 312 -7.63 -15.51 -2.49
C SER A 312 -7.13 -16.43 -3.62
N LEU A 313 -7.99 -17.36 -4.05
CA LEU A 313 -7.78 -18.23 -5.21
C LEU A 313 -8.97 -18.05 -6.15
N GLY A 314 -8.72 -17.50 -7.33
CA GLY A 314 -9.72 -17.13 -8.32
C GLY A 314 -10.12 -18.26 -9.26
N SER A 315 -9.38 -19.38 -9.28
CA SER A 315 -9.72 -20.60 -10.03
C SER A 315 -8.97 -21.84 -9.55
N LEU A 316 -9.29 -22.99 -10.16
CA LEU A 316 -8.53 -24.23 -9.98
C LEU A 316 -7.09 -24.11 -10.54
N GLN A 317 -6.88 -23.34 -11.60
CA GLN A 317 -5.54 -23.12 -12.15
C GLN A 317 -4.66 -22.36 -11.13
N GLU A 318 -5.17 -21.28 -10.54
CA GLU A 318 -4.45 -20.57 -9.48
C GLU A 318 -4.23 -21.45 -8.25
N THR A 319 -5.17 -22.35 -7.93
CA THR A 319 -5.00 -23.32 -6.84
C THR A 319 -3.82 -24.27 -7.11
N ASN A 320 -3.72 -24.79 -8.34
CA ASN A 320 -2.59 -25.65 -8.73
C ASN A 320 -1.27 -24.88 -8.73
N GLN A 321 -1.27 -23.62 -9.19
CA GLN A 321 -0.10 -22.74 -9.14
C GLN A 321 0.33 -22.45 -7.70
N ALA A 322 -0.60 -22.17 -6.79
CA ALA A 322 -0.31 -21.99 -5.37
C ALA A 322 0.30 -23.25 -4.75
N GLN A 323 -0.22 -24.45 -5.10
CA GLN A 323 0.33 -25.72 -4.63
C GLN A 323 1.77 -25.94 -5.13
N SER A 324 2.03 -25.68 -6.41
CA SER A 324 3.37 -25.78 -6.99
C SER A 324 4.34 -24.78 -6.35
N GLN A 325 3.93 -23.52 -6.22
CA GLN A 325 4.73 -22.47 -5.59
C GLN A 325 5.03 -22.80 -4.12
N PHE A 326 4.05 -23.32 -3.38
CA PHE A 326 4.26 -23.76 -2.00
C PHE A 326 5.33 -24.86 -1.91
N ALA A 327 5.28 -25.84 -2.82
CA ALA A 327 6.28 -26.92 -2.88
C ALA A 327 7.69 -26.39 -3.20
N GLU A 328 7.80 -25.42 -4.12
CA GLU A 328 9.07 -24.76 -4.44
C GLU A 328 9.63 -23.96 -3.26
N LEU A 329 8.77 -23.21 -2.55
CA LEU A 329 9.16 -22.45 -1.36
C LEU A 329 9.61 -23.37 -0.22
N LEU A 330 8.96 -24.51 -0.06
CA LEU A 330 9.35 -25.54 0.91
C LEU A 330 10.71 -26.13 0.53
N GLN A 331 10.91 -26.55 -0.72
CA GLN A 331 12.20 -27.07 -1.16
C GLN A 331 13.33 -26.04 -0.99
N LYS A 332 13.06 -24.76 -1.25
CA LYS A 332 14.02 -23.68 -1.02
C LYS A 332 14.36 -23.52 0.46
N SER A 333 13.38 -23.60 1.37
CA SER A 333 13.63 -23.52 2.81
C SER A 333 14.43 -24.71 3.33
N GLU A 334 14.14 -25.92 2.83
CA GLU A 334 14.90 -27.12 3.15
C GLU A 334 16.37 -26.99 2.71
N ASN A 335 16.61 -26.48 1.50
CA ASN A 335 17.96 -26.26 0.97
C ASN A 335 18.76 -25.24 1.79
N ILE A 336 18.10 -24.23 2.37
CA ILE A 336 18.76 -23.26 3.26
C ILE A 336 19.29 -23.93 4.54
N SER A 337 18.63 -24.99 5.01
CA SER A 337 18.98 -25.72 6.24
C SER A 337 19.32 -27.20 5.98
N SER A 338 19.92 -27.51 4.82
CA SER A 338 20.03 -28.87 4.25
C SER A 338 20.57 -29.91 5.22
N ASP A 339 21.64 -29.60 5.94
CA ASP A 339 22.30 -30.53 6.86
C ASP A 339 21.37 -30.92 8.02
N THR A 340 20.56 -29.96 8.48
CA THR A 340 19.59 -30.20 9.57
C THR A 340 18.42 -31.05 9.05
N HIS A 341 17.95 -30.82 7.83
CA HIS A 341 16.92 -31.68 7.21
C HIS A 341 17.42 -33.11 6.96
N GLN A 342 18.68 -33.28 6.52
CA GLN A 342 19.29 -34.61 6.39
C GLN A 342 19.34 -35.34 7.73
N LEU A 343 19.73 -34.66 8.81
CA LEU A 343 19.72 -35.23 10.16
C LEU A 343 18.31 -35.65 10.59
N ILE A 344 17.31 -34.79 10.41
CA ILE A 344 15.91 -35.08 10.73
C ILE A 344 15.42 -36.31 9.96
N ASN A 345 15.71 -36.40 8.66
CA ASN A 345 15.32 -37.53 7.81
C ASN A 345 16.01 -38.84 8.23
N ASN A 346 17.30 -38.78 8.60
CA ASN A 346 18.01 -39.93 9.14
C ASN A 346 17.38 -40.43 10.45
N LEU A 347 17.05 -39.52 11.37
CA LEU A 347 16.37 -39.86 12.62
C LEU A 347 14.99 -40.47 12.38
N LYS A 348 14.22 -39.95 11.41
CA LYS A 348 12.91 -40.50 11.00
C LYS A 348 13.03 -41.92 10.47
N ASN A 349 14.08 -42.23 9.71
CA ASN A 349 14.32 -43.56 9.16
C ASN A 349 14.79 -44.57 10.20
N GLN A 350 15.38 -44.11 11.30
CA GLN A 350 15.84 -44.95 12.41
C GLN A 350 14.73 -45.33 13.40
N THR A 351 13.57 -44.68 13.34
CA THR A 351 12.44 -44.96 14.24
C THR A 351 11.25 -45.56 13.51
N THR A 352 10.54 -46.47 14.17
CA THR A 352 9.23 -46.98 13.73
C THR A 352 8.06 -46.35 14.49
N ASP A 353 8.34 -45.62 15.57
CA ASP A 353 7.33 -44.98 16.41
C ASP A 353 6.68 -43.80 15.69
N ALA A 354 5.37 -43.87 15.51
CA ALA A 354 4.59 -42.87 14.78
C ALA A 354 4.61 -41.50 15.47
N THR A 355 4.63 -41.47 16.81
CA THR A 355 4.65 -40.22 17.59
C THR A 355 5.96 -39.48 17.40
N THR A 356 7.07 -40.21 17.41
CA THR A 356 8.42 -39.68 17.17
C THR A 356 8.54 -39.14 15.74
N LYS A 357 8.02 -39.87 14.74
CA LYS A 357 7.98 -39.38 13.35
C LYS A 357 7.22 -38.06 13.23
N ALA A 358 6.01 -37.99 13.79
CA ALA A 358 5.21 -36.76 13.79
C ALA A 358 5.88 -35.62 14.60
N GLY A 359 6.67 -35.93 15.62
CA GLY A 359 7.51 -34.96 16.33
C GLY A 359 8.61 -34.38 15.43
N LEU A 360 9.34 -35.24 14.73
CA LEU A 360 10.38 -34.86 13.78
C LEU A 360 9.82 -34.06 12.59
N ASP A 361 8.63 -34.40 12.11
CA ASP A 361 7.94 -33.63 11.06
C ASP A 361 7.60 -32.21 11.51
N ARG A 362 7.12 -32.03 12.75
CA ARG A 362 6.86 -30.70 13.32
C ARG A 362 8.14 -29.88 13.48
N ILE A 363 9.25 -30.50 13.87
CA ILE A 363 10.56 -29.82 13.96
C ILE A 363 11.01 -29.36 12.58
N GLY A 364 10.90 -30.23 11.55
CA GLY A 364 11.21 -29.86 10.16
C GLY A 364 10.37 -28.68 9.68
N ALA A 365 9.06 -28.72 9.89
CA ALA A 365 8.16 -27.63 9.48
C ALA A 365 8.47 -26.30 10.19
N GLN A 366 8.85 -26.32 11.47
CA GLN A 366 9.28 -25.11 12.18
C GLN A 366 10.58 -24.57 11.59
N LEU A 367 11.55 -25.44 11.32
CA LEU A 367 12.83 -25.05 10.71
C LEU A 367 12.61 -24.40 9.33
N ASP A 368 11.72 -24.95 8.52
CA ASP A 368 11.33 -24.40 7.23
C ASP A 368 10.72 -23.01 7.36
N SER A 369 9.80 -22.83 8.32
CA SER A 369 9.18 -21.54 8.61
C SER A 369 10.23 -20.50 9.02
N ASP A 370 11.15 -20.86 9.92
CA ASP A 370 12.21 -19.97 10.39
C ASP A 370 13.22 -19.64 9.28
N ALA A 371 13.53 -20.61 8.41
CA ALA A 371 14.40 -20.41 7.26
C ALA A 371 13.80 -19.44 6.24
N ARG A 372 12.50 -19.57 5.94
CA ARG A 372 11.79 -18.60 5.08
C ARG A 372 11.79 -17.20 5.68
N ALA A 373 11.39 -17.06 6.95
CA ALA A 373 11.35 -15.76 7.61
C ALA A 373 12.72 -15.03 7.59
N ARG A 374 13.82 -15.76 7.78
CA ARG A 374 15.18 -15.20 7.64
C ARG A 374 15.48 -14.76 6.21
N ASN A 375 15.14 -15.57 5.22
CA ASN A 375 15.35 -15.24 3.81
C ASN A 375 14.54 -14.00 3.39
N ASP A 376 13.30 -13.88 3.85
CA ASP A 376 12.42 -12.75 3.52
C ASP A 376 12.94 -11.45 4.14
N ALA A 377 13.39 -11.51 5.40
CA ALA A 377 14.06 -10.39 6.06
C ALA A 377 15.33 -9.94 5.31
N GLN A 378 16.19 -10.89 4.90
CA GLN A 378 17.39 -10.57 4.12
C GLN A 378 17.05 -9.97 2.75
N THR A 379 15.97 -10.43 2.12
CA THR A 379 15.49 -9.91 0.83
C THR A 379 14.96 -8.48 0.98
N ALA A 380 14.24 -8.17 2.07
CA ALA A 380 13.81 -6.81 2.38
C ALA A 380 15.00 -5.88 2.65
N THR A 381 15.99 -6.32 3.43
CA THR A 381 17.24 -5.57 3.65
C THR A 381 17.98 -5.31 2.34
N MET A 382 18.07 -6.31 1.46
CA MET A 382 18.69 -6.16 0.13
C MET A 382 18.02 -5.04 -0.68
N ARG A 383 16.68 -5.01 -0.74
CA ARG A 383 15.96 -3.93 -1.45
C ARG A 383 16.25 -2.56 -0.86
N ALA A 384 16.27 -2.42 0.46
CA ALA A 384 16.62 -1.17 1.12
C ALA A 384 18.08 -0.74 0.83
N GLN A 385 19.03 -1.68 0.79
CA GLN A 385 20.41 -1.41 0.41
C GLN A 385 20.52 -0.95 -1.05
N ILE A 386 19.77 -1.56 -1.96
CA ILE A 386 19.73 -1.16 -3.38
C ILE A 386 19.15 0.27 -3.50
N GLU A 387 18.05 0.58 -2.83
CA GLU A 387 17.47 1.93 -2.83
C GLU A 387 18.46 2.97 -2.31
N ALA A 388 19.09 2.70 -1.16
CA ALA A 388 20.10 3.58 -0.58
C ALA A 388 21.32 3.74 -1.50
N SER A 389 21.74 2.68 -2.19
CA SER A 389 22.84 2.74 -3.14
C SER A 389 22.51 3.63 -4.35
N ALA A 390 21.28 3.57 -4.86
CA ALA A 390 20.83 4.43 -5.96
C ALA A 390 20.80 5.90 -5.52
N ALA A 391 20.29 6.19 -4.33
CA ALA A 391 20.26 7.54 -3.76
C ALA A 391 21.68 8.10 -3.53
N LEU A 392 22.61 7.30 -3.01
CA LEU A 392 24.01 7.71 -2.84
C LEU A 392 24.70 7.91 -4.20
N ALA A 393 24.45 7.06 -5.19
CA ALA A 393 25.00 7.23 -6.54
C ALA A 393 24.54 8.53 -7.19
N MET A 394 23.25 8.85 -7.06
CA MET A 394 22.69 10.14 -7.49
C MET A 394 23.35 11.31 -6.77
N ASN A 395 23.46 11.25 -5.43
CA ASN A 395 24.09 12.29 -4.64
C ASN A 395 25.57 12.50 -5.05
N ILE A 396 26.33 11.43 -5.31
CA ILE A 396 27.70 11.52 -5.83
C ILE A 396 27.72 12.28 -7.15
N TRP A 397 26.83 11.94 -8.08
CA TRP A 397 26.72 12.63 -9.36
C TRP A 397 26.39 14.11 -9.19
N GLU A 398 25.42 14.46 -8.34
CA GLU A 398 25.01 15.84 -8.09
C GLU A 398 26.14 16.70 -7.50
N HIS A 399 26.84 16.18 -6.49
CA HIS A 399 27.95 16.90 -5.89
C HIS A 399 29.11 17.06 -6.90
N GLN A 400 29.43 16.04 -7.68
CA GLN A 400 30.44 16.14 -8.72
C GLN A 400 30.07 17.18 -9.79
N HIS A 401 28.82 17.14 -10.26
CA HIS A 401 28.33 18.10 -11.25
C HIS A 401 28.38 19.53 -10.69
N THR A 402 27.99 19.73 -9.43
CA THR A 402 28.09 21.03 -8.76
C THR A 402 29.53 21.50 -8.62
N ILE A 403 30.46 20.60 -8.26
CA ILE A 403 31.90 20.90 -8.23
C ILE A 403 32.38 21.39 -9.59
N HIS A 404 32.00 20.69 -10.67
CA HIS A 404 32.39 21.07 -12.03
C HIS A 404 31.88 22.47 -12.40
N MET A 405 30.61 22.78 -12.12
CA MET A 405 30.03 24.11 -12.37
C MET A 405 30.72 25.21 -11.57
N LEU A 406 31.10 24.95 -10.31
CA LEU A 406 31.80 25.90 -9.46
C LEU A 406 33.26 26.11 -9.92
N GLU A 407 33.95 25.05 -10.33
CA GLU A 407 35.30 25.10 -10.91
C GLU A 407 35.30 25.88 -12.24
N GLU A 408 34.31 25.64 -13.10
CA GLU A 408 34.11 26.39 -14.34
C GLU A 408 33.87 27.87 -14.05
N SER A 409 33.00 28.21 -13.10
CA SER A 409 32.74 29.59 -12.67
C SER A 409 34.00 30.30 -12.20
N LEU A 410 34.86 29.59 -11.45
CA LEU A 410 36.13 30.13 -10.95
C LEU A 410 37.15 30.38 -12.07
N SER A 411 37.10 29.57 -13.14
CA SER A 411 37.99 29.69 -14.31
C SER A 411 37.52 30.71 -15.36
N THR A 412 36.21 30.94 -15.48
CA THR A 412 35.61 31.73 -16.58
C THR A 412 35.21 33.15 -16.17
N LEU A 413 34.84 33.37 -14.91
CA LEU A 413 34.35 34.67 -14.44
C LEU A 413 35.49 35.62 -14.09
N LYS A 414 35.87 36.47 -15.06
CA LYS A 414 36.96 37.44 -14.95
C LYS A 414 36.76 38.54 -13.87
N MET A 415 35.55 38.73 -13.36
CA MET A 415 35.21 39.80 -12.40
C MET A 415 35.09 39.35 -10.94
N LEU A 416 35.44 38.10 -10.60
CA LEU A 416 35.39 37.64 -9.21
C LEU A 416 36.50 38.29 -8.37
N ASN A 417 36.13 38.90 -7.24
CA ASN A 417 37.09 39.37 -6.25
C ASN A 417 37.62 38.22 -5.37
N GLU A 418 38.70 38.45 -4.62
CA GLU A 418 39.35 37.41 -3.80
C GLU A 418 38.42 36.80 -2.75
N LYS A 419 37.51 37.59 -2.16
CA LYS A 419 36.52 37.08 -1.20
C LYS A 419 35.54 36.12 -1.87
N GLN A 420 35.07 36.43 -3.08
CA GLN A 420 34.18 35.56 -3.86
C GLN A 420 34.90 34.27 -4.29
N LYS A 421 36.14 34.36 -4.77
CA LYS A 421 36.96 33.18 -5.12
C LYS A 421 37.17 32.27 -3.91
N ALA A 422 37.49 32.83 -2.75
CA ALA A 422 37.65 32.08 -1.51
C ALA A 422 36.33 31.39 -1.09
N GLY A 423 35.19 32.09 -1.22
CA GLY A 423 33.86 31.52 -0.95
C GLY A 423 33.51 30.35 -1.86
N ILE A 424 33.73 30.48 -3.17
CA ILE A 424 33.50 29.40 -4.15
C ILE A 424 34.43 28.21 -3.86
N THR A 425 35.71 28.46 -3.56
CA THR A 425 36.68 27.41 -3.21
C THR A 425 36.27 26.65 -1.94
N ALA A 426 35.81 27.37 -0.91
CA ALA A 426 35.28 26.76 0.30
C ALA A 426 34.04 25.90 0.01
N ASN A 427 33.16 26.36 -0.88
CA ASN A 427 32.00 25.60 -1.31
C ASN A 427 32.39 24.32 -2.07
N ILE A 428 33.32 24.40 -3.03
CA ILE A 428 33.89 23.24 -3.73
C ILE A 428 34.45 22.23 -2.72
N ASN A 429 35.23 22.68 -1.74
CA ASN A 429 35.80 21.80 -0.72
C ASN A 429 34.71 21.12 0.14
N ASN A 430 33.63 21.84 0.45
CA ASN A 430 32.48 21.26 1.15
C ASN A 430 31.79 20.17 0.32
N HIS A 431 31.50 20.44 -0.97
CA HIS A 431 30.94 19.43 -1.87
C HIS A 431 31.88 18.23 -2.04
N LYS A 432 33.19 18.43 -2.17
CA LYS A 432 34.18 17.34 -2.25
C LYS A 432 34.17 16.47 -0.99
N LYS A 433 34.04 17.09 0.19
CA LYS A 433 33.93 16.37 1.47
C LYS A 433 32.66 15.53 1.54
N ILE A 434 31.51 16.09 1.20
CA ILE A 434 30.22 15.36 1.21
C ILE A 434 30.28 14.21 0.21
N MET A 435 30.70 14.49 -1.03
CA MET A 435 30.83 13.49 -2.09
C MET A 435 31.72 12.32 -1.66
N LYS A 436 32.87 12.59 -1.02
CA LYS A 436 33.76 11.52 -0.53
C LYS A 436 33.02 10.58 0.43
N ASN A 437 32.28 11.12 1.40
CA ASN A 437 31.49 10.32 2.33
C ASN A 437 30.41 9.50 1.60
N SER A 438 29.74 10.09 0.60
CA SER A 438 28.74 9.40 -0.22
C SER A 438 29.37 8.26 -1.03
N VAL A 439 30.58 8.43 -1.59
CA VAL A 439 31.31 7.37 -2.31
C VAL A 439 31.70 6.23 -1.36
N GLU A 440 32.18 6.55 -0.15
CA GLU A 440 32.50 5.54 0.86
C GLU A 440 31.26 4.72 1.27
N GLY A 441 30.15 5.39 1.57
CA GLY A 441 28.88 4.72 1.88
C GLY A 441 28.35 3.88 0.72
N TYR A 442 28.44 4.40 -0.51
CA TYR A 442 28.05 3.66 -1.70
C TYR A 442 28.89 2.40 -1.90
N LEU A 443 30.22 2.50 -1.76
CA LEU A 443 31.14 1.39 -1.86
C LEU A 443 30.84 0.29 -0.83
N ASP A 444 30.49 0.68 0.39
CA ASP A 444 30.13 -0.27 1.44
C ASP A 444 28.81 -0.98 1.13
N LEU A 445 27.79 -0.25 0.65
CA LEU A 445 26.52 -0.85 0.22
C LEU A 445 26.70 -1.82 -0.94
N ILE A 446 27.41 -1.45 -2.00
CA ILE A 446 27.60 -2.38 -3.14
C ILE A 446 28.39 -3.62 -2.73
N ARG A 447 29.32 -3.52 -1.78
CA ARG A 447 30.05 -4.69 -1.24
C ARG A 447 29.11 -5.58 -0.43
N GLN A 448 28.25 -5.01 0.41
CA GLN A 448 27.24 -5.77 1.14
C GLN A 448 26.27 -6.48 0.19
N ILE A 449 25.81 -5.80 -0.86
CA ILE A 449 24.94 -6.38 -1.90
C ILE A 449 25.67 -7.52 -2.63
N ALA A 450 26.93 -7.32 -2.99
CA ALA A 450 27.75 -8.32 -3.66
C ALA A 450 27.99 -9.57 -2.79
N ASP A 451 28.23 -9.38 -1.49
CA ASP A 451 28.54 -10.44 -0.54
C ASP A 451 27.30 -11.14 0.03
N ALA A 452 26.10 -10.63 -0.25
CA ALA A 452 24.86 -11.25 0.21
C ALA A 452 24.70 -12.68 -0.33
N SER A 453 23.99 -13.49 0.47
CA SER A 453 23.72 -14.92 0.24
C SER A 453 23.32 -15.22 -1.20
N SER A 454 23.85 -16.31 -1.76
CA SER A 454 23.47 -16.83 -3.07
C SER A 454 22.02 -17.32 -3.14
N ALA A 455 21.36 -17.50 -1.99
CA ALA A 455 19.93 -17.83 -1.93
C ALA A 455 19.02 -16.67 -2.37
N ILE A 456 19.55 -15.44 -2.40
CA ILE A 456 18.85 -14.22 -2.81
C ILE A 456 19.12 -13.97 -4.30
N ASP A 457 18.07 -13.90 -5.09
CA ASP A 457 18.15 -13.50 -6.50
C ASP A 457 18.33 -11.98 -6.60
N LYS A 458 19.59 -11.54 -6.70
CA LYS A 458 19.97 -10.12 -6.76
C LYS A 458 19.35 -9.41 -7.96
N THR A 459 19.36 -10.04 -9.13
CA THR A 459 18.78 -9.48 -10.36
C THR A 459 17.29 -9.19 -10.20
N LYS A 460 16.58 -10.12 -9.55
CA LYS A 460 15.17 -9.92 -9.20
C LYS A 460 14.97 -8.75 -8.25
N GLN A 461 15.80 -8.63 -7.21
CA GLN A 461 15.69 -7.53 -6.25
C GLN A 461 15.97 -6.15 -6.86
N PHE A 462 16.96 -6.05 -7.77
CA PHE A 462 17.16 -4.83 -8.56
C PHE A 462 15.94 -4.51 -9.42
N SER A 463 15.38 -5.50 -10.10
CA SER A 463 14.20 -5.31 -10.96
C SER A 463 13.00 -4.79 -10.17
N MET A 464 12.79 -5.29 -8.94
CA MET A 464 11.73 -4.80 -8.04
C MET A 464 11.96 -3.35 -7.62
N VAL A 465 13.19 -2.98 -7.23
CA VAL A 465 13.52 -1.61 -6.81
C VAL A 465 13.43 -0.63 -7.99
N ILE A 466 13.92 -1.01 -9.17
CA ILE A 466 13.80 -0.21 -10.40
C ILE A 466 12.33 0.02 -10.75
N THR A 467 11.50 -1.02 -10.64
CA THR A 467 10.05 -0.90 -10.85
C THR A 467 9.43 0.04 -9.82
N ALA A 468 9.80 -0.08 -8.54
CA ALA A 468 9.33 0.80 -7.48
C ALA A 468 9.73 2.27 -7.74
N PHE A 469 10.94 2.56 -8.20
CA PHE A 469 11.32 3.92 -8.59
C PHE A 469 10.51 4.45 -9.78
N LYS A 470 10.33 3.66 -10.84
CA LYS A 470 9.52 4.07 -12.01
C LYS A 470 8.05 4.32 -11.64
N THR A 471 7.49 3.52 -10.73
CA THR A 471 6.11 3.74 -10.26
C THR A 471 5.95 5.05 -9.49
N ARG A 472 7.02 5.52 -8.84
CA ARG A 472 7.15 6.84 -8.19
C ARG A 472 7.49 7.99 -9.14
N GLN A 473 7.71 7.71 -10.43
CA GLN A 473 8.23 8.69 -11.40
C GLN A 473 9.62 9.22 -11.02
N LEU A 474 10.44 8.39 -10.37
CA LEU A 474 11.83 8.68 -10.03
C LEU A 474 12.75 7.98 -11.03
N ASP A 475 12.71 8.44 -12.28
CA ASP A 475 13.40 7.78 -13.40
C ASP A 475 14.93 7.86 -13.24
N ASN A 476 15.45 8.93 -12.65
CA ASN A 476 16.84 9.08 -12.26
C ASN A 476 17.31 7.98 -11.28
N LEU A 477 16.56 7.72 -10.21
CA LEU A 477 16.90 6.71 -9.21
C LEU A 477 16.77 5.30 -9.78
N ALA A 478 15.77 5.07 -10.64
CA ALA A 478 15.66 3.85 -11.42
C ALA A 478 16.92 3.62 -12.29
N PHE A 479 17.42 4.69 -12.93
CA PHE A 479 18.65 4.65 -13.71
C PHE A 479 19.88 4.36 -12.83
N PHE A 480 20.04 5.02 -11.68
CA PHE A 480 21.18 4.77 -10.78
C PHE A 480 21.15 3.36 -10.16
N ALA A 481 19.98 2.79 -9.90
CA ALA A 481 19.83 1.40 -9.50
C ALA A 481 20.32 0.44 -10.61
N ASP A 482 19.95 0.70 -11.87
CA ASP A 482 20.43 -0.05 -13.04
C ASP A 482 21.96 0.05 -13.20
N GLN A 483 22.53 1.26 -13.07
CA GLN A 483 23.98 1.46 -13.12
C GLN A 483 24.70 0.71 -11.99
N THR A 484 24.10 0.68 -10.80
CA THR A 484 24.65 -0.10 -9.68
C THR A 484 24.63 -1.60 -9.96
N GLN A 485 23.54 -2.11 -10.56
CA GLN A 485 23.48 -3.50 -11.00
C GLN A 485 24.58 -3.82 -12.03
N ASN A 486 24.81 -2.94 -12.99
CA ASN A 486 25.86 -3.09 -13.99
C ASN A 486 27.26 -3.09 -13.34
N LEU A 487 27.49 -2.24 -12.34
CA LEU A 487 28.75 -2.18 -11.61
C LEU A 487 29.08 -3.51 -10.92
N LEU A 488 28.07 -4.23 -10.39
CA LEU A 488 28.25 -5.53 -9.73
C LEU A 488 28.81 -6.63 -10.67
N SER A 489 28.73 -6.43 -12.00
CA SER A 489 29.36 -7.34 -12.98
C SER A 489 30.88 -7.18 -13.08
N THR A 490 31.43 -6.07 -12.56
CA THR A 490 32.87 -5.80 -12.58
C THR A 490 33.57 -6.46 -11.38
N PRO A 491 34.83 -6.91 -11.51
CA PRO A 491 35.52 -7.58 -10.41
C PRO A 491 35.66 -6.68 -9.17
N LYS A 492 35.23 -7.17 -7.99
CA LYS A 492 35.23 -6.44 -6.71
C LYS A 492 36.53 -5.68 -6.38
N LYS A 493 37.69 -6.21 -6.79
CA LYS A 493 39.01 -5.57 -6.63
C LYS A 493 39.16 -4.22 -7.35
N GLN A 494 38.28 -3.92 -8.30
CA GLN A 494 38.30 -2.67 -9.07
C GLN A 494 37.42 -1.57 -8.44
N TRP A 495 36.62 -1.89 -7.42
CA TRP A 495 35.72 -0.92 -6.76
C TRP A 495 36.48 -0.02 -5.79
N THR A 496 37.26 0.89 -6.36
CA THR A 496 37.97 1.97 -5.65
C THR A 496 37.15 3.26 -5.68
N VAL A 497 37.48 4.20 -4.78
CA VAL A 497 36.90 5.55 -4.77
C VAL A 497 37.03 6.21 -6.14
N ASP A 498 38.23 6.18 -6.72
CA ASP A 498 38.51 6.79 -8.03
C ASP A 498 37.70 6.13 -9.15
N TYR A 499 37.61 4.79 -9.16
CA TYR A 499 36.89 4.07 -10.19
C TYR A 499 35.39 4.41 -10.16
N VAL A 500 34.76 4.29 -8.99
CA VAL A 500 33.32 4.57 -8.84
C VAL A 500 33.02 6.04 -9.12
N THR A 501 33.83 6.96 -8.58
CA THR A 501 33.67 8.39 -8.86
C THR A 501 33.72 8.63 -10.35
N LYS A 502 34.69 8.05 -11.07
CA LYS A 502 34.82 8.20 -12.53
C LYS A 502 33.62 7.62 -13.29
N GLN A 503 33.14 6.43 -12.92
CA GLN A 503 31.97 5.81 -13.59
C GLN A 503 30.72 6.67 -13.41
N ILE A 504 30.43 7.09 -12.18
CA ILE A 504 29.26 7.92 -11.89
C ILE A 504 29.39 9.29 -12.58
N SER A 505 30.57 9.92 -12.52
CA SER A 505 30.81 11.24 -13.14
C SER A 505 30.66 11.25 -14.66
N ALA A 506 30.80 10.09 -15.32
CA ALA A 506 30.66 9.98 -16.77
C ALA A 506 29.19 9.98 -17.24
N ILE A 507 28.23 9.88 -16.31
CA ILE A 507 26.81 9.86 -16.61
C ILE A 507 26.36 11.25 -17.13
N PRO A 508 25.75 11.33 -18.32
CA PRO A 508 25.20 12.58 -18.85
C PRO A 508 24.09 13.15 -17.97
N ALA A 509 24.02 14.48 -17.87
CA ALA A 509 22.96 15.17 -17.11
C ALA A 509 21.53 14.83 -17.57
N THR A 510 21.36 14.52 -18.86
CA THR A 510 20.07 14.10 -19.44
C THR A 510 19.57 12.75 -18.92
N GLN A 511 20.44 11.96 -18.28
CA GLN A 511 20.10 10.66 -17.68
C GLN A 511 20.09 10.71 -16.14
N ALA A 512 20.88 11.61 -15.55
CA ALA A 512 21.01 11.72 -14.10
C ALA A 512 19.94 12.60 -13.43
N ARG A 513 19.21 13.41 -14.19
CA ARG A 513 18.13 14.26 -13.69
C ARG A 513 16.80 13.82 -14.27
N ASP A 514 15.75 13.88 -13.45
CA ASP A 514 14.39 13.78 -13.94
C ASP A 514 14.10 15.00 -14.85
N LYS A 515 13.19 14.82 -15.81
CA LYS A 515 12.76 15.93 -16.67
C LYS A 515 11.96 16.92 -15.81
N GLU A 516 12.51 18.12 -15.62
CA GLU A 516 11.79 19.26 -15.02
C GLU A 516 10.53 19.63 -15.82
#